data_AF-A0A2T0S5X8-F1
#
_entry.id   AF-A0A2T0S5X8-F1
#
_cell.length_a   1.000
_cell.length_b   1.000
_cell.length_c   1.000
_cell.angle_alpha   90.00
_cell.angle_beta   90.00
_cell.angle_gamma   90.00
#
_symmetry.space_group_name_H-M   'P 1'
#
loop_
_entity.id
_entity.type
_entity.pdbx_description
1 polymer ?
#
loop_
_entity_poly.entity_id
_entity_poly.type
_entity_poly.pdbx_seq_one_letter_code
_entity_poly.pdbx_strand_id
1 'polypeptide(L)'
;MTQMMEHATRTDDVFPVKGVDYLRFLVGNAKQAAHYYSTAFGMTCVAYRGPEHGHRDHAEYVLVSGAARFVVTGMVHAGAPGAEHVTKHGDGISDIALAVPDVDKAYAHALSAGARSVAEPHDLTDEHGTVRIASIAAYGDTVHSLVDRSRYDGPFLPGFVARGPIVDRQPAIDAGLQPKRFFQAVDHVVGNVELGRMDEWVEFYRRVMGFTNMAEFIGDDIATDYSALMSKVVADGTRKVKFPLNEPAVSQRKSQIDEYLEFYGGPGAQHVAVATNDIIASVDAMRAAGVEFLDTPDSYYDDPELRARIGEVRAPIEELKKRKILVDRDEDGYLLQIFTKPVQDRPTVFFELIERHGSLGFGKGNFKALFEAIEREQELRGNL
;
A
#
# COMPACT_ATOMS: atom_id res chain seq x y z
N MET A 1 -1.62 36.71 -6.76
CA MET A 1 -2.72 36.51 -5.79
C MET A 1 -3.30 35.14 -6.07
N THR A 2 -2.88 34.16 -5.28
CA THR A 2 -3.17 32.73 -5.46
C THR A 2 -4.61 32.48 -5.04
N GLN A 3 -5.48 32.09 -5.98
CA GLN A 3 -6.76 31.48 -5.63
C GLN A 3 -6.48 30.03 -5.27
N MET A 4 -6.42 29.74 -3.97
CA MET A 4 -6.61 28.39 -3.47
C MET A 4 -8.05 28.00 -3.78
N MET A 5 -8.24 27.05 -4.71
CA MET A 5 -9.51 26.34 -4.81
C MET A 5 -9.64 25.46 -3.57
N GLU A 6 -10.43 25.92 -2.60
CA GLU A 6 -11.03 25.04 -1.60
C GLU A 6 -11.81 23.97 -2.36
N HIS A 7 -11.31 22.74 -2.34
CA HIS A 7 -12.11 21.58 -2.71
C HIS A 7 -13.26 21.53 -1.71
N ALA A 8 -14.48 21.81 -2.18
CA ALA A 8 -15.68 21.72 -1.36
C ALA A 8 -15.75 20.31 -0.74
N THR A 9 -15.51 20.20 0.56
CA THR A 9 -15.92 19.05 1.35
C THR A 9 -17.40 18.84 1.08
N ARG A 10 -17.76 17.74 0.39
CA ARG A 10 -19.15 17.30 0.32
C ARG A 10 -19.66 17.25 1.75
N THR A 11 -20.67 18.05 2.05
CA THR A 11 -21.29 18.16 3.38
C THR A 11 -21.97 16.87 3.86
N ASP A 12 -22.04 15.84 2.99
CA ASP A 12 -22.68 14.56 3.23
C ASP A 12 -21.72 13.36 3.00
N ASP A 13 -20.45 13.46 3.41
CA ASP A 13 -19.60 12.27 3.53
C ASP A 13 -20.09 11.42 4.71
N VAL A 14 -20.72 10.28 4.41
CA VAL A 14 -21.31 9.37 5.41
C VAL A 14 -20.26 8.61 6.21
N PHE A 15 -19.03 8.52 5.69
CA PHE A 15 -17.91 7.83 6.31
C PHE A 15 -16.61 8.63 6.04
N PRO A 16 -16.44 9.79 6.70
CA PRO A 16 -15.27 10.62 6.47
C PRO A 16 -14.00 9.92 6.93
N VAL A 17 -13.00 9.85 6.04
CA VAL A 17 -11.68 9.28 6.32
C VAL A 17 -10.64 10.40 6.28
N LYS A 18 -9.75 10.44 7.29
CA LYS A 18 -8.63 11.39 7.35
C LYS A 18 -7.42 10.93 6.51
N GLY A 19 -7.26 9.61 6.38
CA GLY A 19 -6.19 8.94 5.65
C GLY A 19 -5.95 7.52 6.16
N VAL A 20 -4.96 6.84 5.60
CA VAL A 20 -4.42 5.58 6.15
C VAL A 20 -3.65 5.89 7.45
N ASP A 21 -4.02 5.25 8.54
CA ASP A 21 -3.42 5.43 9.87
C ASP A 21 -2.16 4.58 10.05
N TYR A 22 -2.26 3.29 9.68
CA TYR A 22 -1.13 2.36 9.55
C TYR A 22 -1.50 1.17 8.66
N LEU A 23 -0.50 0.47 8.15
CA LEU A 23 -0.62 -0.88 7.58
C LEU A 23 -0.01 -1.89 8.54
N ARG A 24 -0.76 -2.91 8.93
CA ARG A 24 -0.24 -4.00 9.77
C ARG A 24 0.18 -5.17 8.91
N PHE A 25 1.43 -5.58 9.11
CA PHE A 25 1.96 -6.79 8.52
C PHE A 25 2.01 -7.87 9.60
N LEU A 26 1.41 -9.03 9.33
CA LEU A 26 1.69 -10.25 10.09
C LEU A 26 2.82 -10.98 9.37
N VAL A 27 3.89 -11.26 10.10
CA VAL A 27 5.13 -11.81 9.53
C VAL A 27 5.70 -12.93 10.37
N GLY A 28 6.48 -13.82 9.77
CA GLY A 28 7.15 -14.92 10.46
C GLY A 28 8.20 -14.42 11.46
N ASN A 29 8.87 -13.31 11.17
CA ASN A 29 9.86 -12.72 12.07
C ASN A 29 9.85 -11.18 12.01
N ALA A 30 9.16 -10.55 12.96
CA ALA A 30 9.04 -9.09 12.98
C ALA A 30 10.35 -8.34 13.20
N LYS A 31 11.34 -8.94 13.89
CA LYS A 31 12.63 -8.28 14.10
C LYS A 31 13.41 -8.18 12.78
N GLN A 32 13.43 -9.26 12.00
CA GLN A 32 14.11 -9.28 10.70
C GLN A 32 13.36 -8.43 9.67
N ALA A 33 12.04 -8.59 9.56
CA ALA A 33 11.23 -7.77 8.67
C ALA A 33 11.36 -6.27 9.01
N ALA A 34 11.34 -5.91 10.30
CA ALA A 34 11.53 -4.52 10.70
C ALA A 34 12.91 -3.98 10.34
N HIS A 35 13.96 -4.80 10.43
CA HIS A 35 15.31 -4.43 9.98
C HIS A 35 15.37 -4.25 8.46
N TYR A 36 14.72 -5.14 7.68
CA TYR A 36 14.61 -5.02 6.23
C TYR A 36 13.96 -3.69 5.84
N TYR A 37 12.76 -3.39 6.34
CA TYR A 37 12.09 -2.13 6.02
C TYR A 37 12.83 -0.89 6.57
N SER A 38 13.57 -1.01 7.67
CA SER A 38 14.40 0.10 8.16
C SER A 38 15.60 0.38 7.24
N THR A 39 16.24 -0.67 6.72
CA THR A 39 17.46 -0.56 5.92
C THR A 39 17.14 -0.32 4.44
N ALA A 40 16.32 -1.19 3.86
CA ALA A 40 16.02 -1.26 2.44
C ALA A 40 14.97 -0.22 2.01
N PHE A 41 14.01 0.08 2.88
CA PHE A 41 12.96 1.08 2.64
C PHE A 41 13.22 2.40 3.39
N GLY A 42 14.32 2.49 4.13
CA GLY A 42 14.73 3.71 4.83
C GLY A 42 13.77 4.14 5.94
N MET A 43 12.90 3.27 6.43
CA MET A 43 11.93 3.61 7.48
C MET A 43 12.61 3.74 8.84
N THR A 44 12.03 4.54 9.73
CA THR A 44 12.53 4.74 11.09
C THR A 44 11.64 3.99 12.08
N CYS A 45 12.22 3.11 12.89
CA CYS A 45 11.50 2.55 14.03
C CYS A 45 11.29 3.64 15.09
N VAL A 46 10.05 3.79 15.56
CA VAL A 46 9.67 4.83 16.54
C VAL A 46 9.01 4.27 17.78
N ALA A 47 8.42 3.08 17.70
CA ALA A 47 7.77 2.44 18.82
C ALA A 47 7.89 0.92 18.74
N TYR A 48 7.82 0.28 19.90
CA TYR A 48 7.90 -1.16 20.04
C TYR A 48 7.01 -1.66 21.16
N ARG A 49 6.53 -2.90 21.00
CA ARG A 49 5.84 -3.65 22.03
C ARG A 49 6.20 -5.12 21.91
N GLY A 50 6.37 -5.80 23.04
CA GLY A 50 6.81 -7.20 23.05
C GLY A 50 6.76 -7.87 24.42
N PRO A 51 7.27 -9.11 24.54
CA PRO A 51 7.26 -9.85 25.80
C PRO A 51 7.94 -9.13 26.96
N GLU A 52 8.97 -8.33 26.68
CA GLU A 52 9.68 -7.49 27.64
C GLU A 52 8.79 -6.40 28.26
N HIS A 53 7.66 -6.10 27.63
CA HIS A 53 6.67 -5.10 28.03
C HIS A 53 5.32 -5.75 28.43
N GLY A 54 5.29 -7.07 28.68
CA GLY A 54 4.08 -7.79 29.10
C GLY A 54 3.22 -8.33 27.95
N HIS A 55 3.61 -8.12 26.69
CA HIS A 55 2.89 -8.62 25.52
C HIS A 55 3.50 -9.94 25.04
N ARG A 56 3.06 -11.06 25.63
CA ARG A 56 3.70 -12.37 25.48
C ARG A 56 3.50 -13.04 24.12
N ASP A 57 2.41 -12.72 23.44
CA ASP A 57 2.02 -13.41 22.20
C ASP A 57 2.72 -12.84 20.96
N HIS A 58 3.14 -11.57 21.00
CA HIS A 58 3.61 -10.82 19.84
C HIS A 58 4.80 -9.92 20.13
N ALA A 59 5.64 -9.73 19.12
CA ALA A 59 6.58 -8.61 19.03
C ALA A 59 6.16 -7.70 17.87
N GLU A 60 6.00 -6.41 18.14
CA GLU A 60 5.47 -5.42 17.21
C GLU A 60 6.41 -4.23 17.08
N TYR A 61 6.81 -3.91 15.85
CA TYR A 61 7.68 -2.79 15.53
C TYR A 61 6.90 -1.77 14.70
N VAL A 62 6.87 -0.53 15.15
CA VAL A 62 6.24 0.58 14.42
C VAL A 62 7.32 1.32 13.65
N LEU A 63 7.23 1.26 12.33
CA LEU A 63 8.13 1.93 11.40
C LEU A 63 7.40 3.07 10.72
N VAL A 64 8.08 4.21 10.55
CA VAL A 64 7.51 5.38 9.87
C VAL A 64 8.42 5.93 8.79
N SER A 65 7.83 6.48 7.73
CA SER A 65 8.49 7.37 6.79
C SER A 65 7.51 8.47 6.36
N GLY A 66 7.71 9.68 6.88
CA GLY A 66 6.70 10.73 6.77
C GLY A 66 5.41 10.33 7.49
N ALA A 67 4.28 10.36 6.77
CA ALA A 67 2.98 9.91 7.24
C ALA A 67 2.74 8.40 7.06
N ALA A 68 3.55 7.69 6.25
CA ALA A 68 3.43 6.25 6.12
C ALA A 68 3.86 5.56 7.41
N ARG A 69 3.07 4.58 7.88
CA ARG A 69 3.34 3.82 9.10
C ARG A 69 3.08 2.34 8.89
N PHE A 70 4.08 1.50 9.14
CA PHE A 70 3.96 0.04 9.13
C PHE A 70 4.08 -0.51 10.54
N VAL A 71 3.16 -1.39 10.92
CA VAL A 71 3.21 -2.15 12.16
C VAL A 71 3.58 -3.59 11.84
N VAL A 72 4.85 -3.91 11.99
CA VAL A 72 5.40 -5.24 11.67
C VAL A 72 5.23 -6.13 12.91
N THR A 73 4.35 -7.12 12.81
CA THR A 73 3.89 -7.95 13.93
C THR A 73 4.31 -9.39 13.72
N GLY A 74 5.06 -9.95 14.67
CA GLY A 74 5.54 -11.31 14.62
C GLY A 74 5.11 -12.07 15.85
N MET A 75 4.63 -13.30 15.65
CA MET A 75 4.16 -14.15 16.72
C MET A 75 5.36 -14.73 17.48
N VAL A 76 5.29 -14.71 18.81
CA VAL A 76 6.37 -15.20 19.70
C VAL A 76 6.29 -16.72 19.90
N HIS A 77 5.11 -17.31 19.70
CA HIS A 77 4.90 -18.76 19.73
C HIS A 77 3.80 -19.19 18.74
N ALA A 78 3.78 -20.48 18.39
CA ALA A 78 2.89 -21.03 17.36
C ALA A 78 1.38 -20.88 17.68
N GLY A 79 1.00 -20.87 18.97
CA GLY A 79 -0.39 -20.67 19.39
C GLY A 79 -0.84 -19.20 19.53
N ALA A 80 0.01 -18.24 19.18
CA ALA A 80 -0.35 -16.82 19.29
C ALA A 80 -1.42 -16.47 18.25
N PRO A 81 -2.38 -15.57 18.57
CA PRO A 81 -3.34 -15.06 17.59
C PRO A 81 -2.64 -14.62 16.30
N GLY A 82 -3.24 -14.85 15.13
CA GLY A 82 -2.63 -14.47 13.85
C GLY A 82 -1.50 -15.40 13.33
N ALA A 83 -1.06 -16.41 14.09
CA ALA A 83 -0.10 -17.41 13.57
C ALA A 83 -0.64 -18.19 12.36
N GLU A 84 -1.95 -18.45 12.32
CA GLU A 84 -2.61 -19.09 11.18
C GLU A 84 -2.55 -18.24 9.92
N HIS A 85 -2.62 -16.91 10.06
CA HIS A 85 -2.50 -15.98 8.93
C HIS A 85 -1.13 -16.15 8.24
N VAL A 86 -0.04 -16.11 9.01
CA VAL A 86 1.32 -16.26 8.43
C VAL A 86 1.53 -17.66 7.84
N THR A 87 0.94 -18.68 8.45
CA THR A 87 0.99 -20.05 7.90
C THR A 87 0.32 -20.10 6.53
N LYS A 88 -0.89 -19.52 6.41
CA LYS A 88 -1.69 -19.50 5.19
C LYS A 88 -1.09 -18.59 4.12
N HIS A 89 -0.75 -17.35 4.46
CA HIS A 89 -0.44 -16.27 3.52
C HIS A 89 1.05 -16.00 3.32
N GLY A 90 1.91 -16.43 4.25
CA GLY A 90 3.27 -15.91 4.37
C GLY A 90 3.28 -14.54 5.06
N ASP A 91 4.29 -13.73 4.80
CA ASP A 91 4.36 -12.36 5.32
C ASP A 91 3.38 -11.48 4.54
N GLY A 92 2.37 -10.92 5.20
CA GLY A 92 1.23 -10.30 4.50
C GLY A 92 0.60 -9.14 5.27
N ILE A 93 -0.16 -8.31 4.56
CA ILE A 93 -0.93 -7.22 5.17
C ILE A 93 -2.25 -7.80 5.70
N SER A 94 -2.48 -7.67 6.99
CA SER A 94 -3.70 -8.14 7.65
C SER A 94 -4.70 -7.02 7.95
N ASP A 95 -4.23 -5.79 8.12
CA ASP A 95 -5.06 -4.64 8.51
C ASP A 95 -4.59 -3.38 7.77
N ILE A 96 -5.55 -2.74 7.10
CA ILE A 96 -5.39 -1.41 6.50
C ILE A 96 -6.19 -0.45 7.38
N ALA A 97 -5.53 0.11 8.39
CA ALA A 97 -6.18 0.96 9.37
C ALA A 97 -6.45 2.36 8.81
N LEU A 98 -7.62 2.89 9.11
CA LEU A 98 -8.13 4.17 8.63
C LEU A 98 -8.33 5.12 9.80
N ALA A 99 -7.75 6.31 9.70
CA ALA A 99 -7.98 7.38 10.66
C ALA A 99 -9.34 8.00 10.38
N VAL A 100 -10.23 8.01 11.36
CA VAL A 100 -11.59 8.57 11.24
C VAL A 100 -11.81 9.68 12.28
N PRO A 101 -12.77 10.60 12.06
CA PRO A 101 -13.11 11.61 13.06
C PRO A 101 -13.98 11.06 14.20
N ASP A 102 -14.76 10.01 13.95
CA ASP A 102 -15.65 9.39 14.93
C ASP A 102 -15.78 7.89 14.63
N VAL A 103 -15.17 7.06 15.48
CA VAL A 103 -15.14 5.60 15.31
C VAL A 103 -16.51 4.99 15.49
N ASP A 104 -17.27 5.44 16.48
CA ASP A 104 -18.58 4.89 16.82
C ASP A 104 -19.58 5.14 15.68
N LYS A 105 -19.61 6.36 15.14
CA LYS A 105 -20.46 6.72 14.02
C LYS A 105 -20.09 5.96 12.76
N ALA A 106 -18.80 5.90 12.43
CA ALA A 106 -18.30 5.18 11.26
C ALA A 106 -18.62 3.68 11.35
N TYR A 107 -18.35 3.06 12.49
CA TYR A 107 -18.63 1.65 12.74
C TYR A 107 -20.14 1.34 12.68
N ALA A 108 -20.98 2.17 13.32
CA ALA A 108 -22.44 1.99 13.28
C ALA A 108 -22.99 2.10 11.85
N HIS A 109 -22.50 3.07 11.07
CA HIS A 109 -22.86 3.19 9.65
C HIS A 109 -22.44 1.94 8.87
N ALA A 110 -21.18 1.51 9.00
CA ALA A 110 -20.67 0.33 8.32
C ALA A 110 -21.50 -0.93 8.58
N LEU A 111 -21.86 -1.21 9.84
CA LEU A 111 -22.73 -2.35 10.16
C LEU A 111 -24.13 -2.20 9.57
N SER A 112 -24.72 -1.00 9.62
CA SER A 112 -26.04 -0.75 9.02
C SER A 112 -26.05 -0.95 7.49
N ALA A 113 -24.89 -0.78 6.85
CA ALA A 113 -24.65 -0.99 5.43
C ALA A 113 -24.22 -2.43 5.07
N GLY A 114 -24.18 -3.35 6.06
CA GLY A 114 -23.92 -4.77 5.85
C GLY A 114 -22.45 -5.20 6.02
N ALA A 115 -21.58 -4.34 6.58
CA ALA A 115 -20.24 -4.77 6.98
C ALA A 115 -20.30 -5.79 8.12
N ARG A 116 -19.35 -6.73 8.13
CA ARG A 116 -19.20 -7.69 9.24
C ARG A 116 -18.28 -7.11 10.31
N SER A 117 -18.75 -7.12 11.55
CA SER A 117 -17.93 -6.76 12.72
C SER A 117 -16.76 -7.73 12.89
N VAL A 118 -15.59 -7.17 13.20
CA VAL A 118 -14.43 -7.91 13.72
C VAL A 118 -14.20 -7.56 15.19
N ALA A 119 -14.27 -6.28 15.55
CA ALA A 119 -14.27 -5.82 16.94
C ALA A 119 -15.16 -4.58 17.10
N GLU A 120 -16.01 -4.59 18.11
CA GLU A 120 -16.85 -3.44 18.48
C GLU A 120 -16.01 -2.25 18.97
N PRO A 121 -16.53 -1.01 18.87
CA PRO A 121 -15.88 0.19 19.38
C PRO A 121 -15.50 0.07 20.86
N HIS A 122 -14.22 0.18 21.15
CA HIS A 122 -13.68 0.14 22.50
C HIS A 122 -12.52 1.12 22.67
N ASP A 123 -12.22 1.42 23.92
CA ASP A 123 -11.12 2.31 24.30
C ASP A 123 -9.87 1.48 24.62
N LEU A 124 -8.74 1.93 24.10
CA LEU A 124 -7.42 1.57 24.59
C LEU A 124 -6.90 2.79 25.36
N THR A 125 -6.40 2.60 26.59
CA THR A 125 -5.96 3.70 27.45
C THR A 125 -4.67 3.35 28.19
N ASP A 126 -3.75 4.30 28.27
CA ASP A 126 -2.58 4.27 29.16
C ASP A 126 -2.31 5.70 29.71
N GLU A 127 -1.13 5.95 30.27
CA GLU A 127 -0.73 7.26 30.81
C GLU A 127 -0.73 8.42 29.79
N HIS A 128 -0.72 8.11 28.50
CA HIS A 128 -0.70 9.07 27.38
C HIS A 128 -2.11 9.42 26.84
N GLY A 129 -3.16 8.91 27.48
CA GLY A 129 -4.55 9.17 27.13
C GLY A 129 -5.24 7.97 26.49
N THR A 130 -6.19 8.23 25.58
CA THR A 130 -7.10 7.20 25.06
C THR A 130 -7.18 7.22 23.53
N VAL A 131 -7.12 6.03 22.94
CA VAL A 131 -7.44 5.78 21.53
C VAL A 131 -8.76 5.03 21.45
N ARG A 132 -9.71 5.55 20.67
CA ARG A 132 -10.94 4.83 20.31
C ARG A 132 -10.66 3.99 19.08
N ILE A 133 -11.03 2.71 19.09
CA ILE A 133 -10.81 1.81 17.95
C ILE A 133 -11.97 0.84 17.76
N ALA A 134 -12.26 0.50 16.50
CA ALA A 134 -13.16 -0.58 16.11
C ALA A 134 -12.59 -1.26 14.85
N SER A 135 -13.14 -2.40 14.43
CA SER A 135 -12.73 -3.01 13.17
C SER A 135 -13.84 -3.75 12.45
N ILE A 136 -13.79 -3.68 11.11
CA ILE A 136 -14.72 -4.38 10.20
C ILE A 136 -13.94 -5.23 9.20
N ALA A 137 -14.52 -6.34 8.76
CA ALA A 137 -13.91 -7.21 7.77
C ALA A 137 -14.01 -6.63 6.35
N ALA A 138 -12.99 -6.89 5.55
CA ALA A 138 -12.94 -6.64 4.11
C ALA A 138 -12.69 -7.96 3.35
N TYR A 139 -12.03 -7.91 2.18
CA TYR A 139 -11.74 -9.08 1.36
C TYR A 139 -10.73 -10.03 1.98
N GLY A 140 -10.99 -11.33 1.83
CA GLY A 140 -10.18 -12.39 2.42
C GLY A 140 -10.10 -12.25 3.94
N ASP A 141 -8.88 -12.28 4.47
CA ASP A 141 -8.59 -12.09 5.89
C ASP A 141 -8.18 -10.63 6.21
N THR A 142 -8.38 -9.71 5.27
CA THR A 142 -8.06 -8.28 5.44
C THR A 142 -9.11 -7.59 6.31
N VAL A 143 -8.64 -6.74 7.21
CA VAL A 143 -9.46 -5.94 8.12
C VAL A 143 -9.24 -4.45 7.85
N HIS A 144 -10.27 -3.64 8.11
CA HIS A 144 -10.13 -2.20 8.29
C HIS A 144 -10.37 -1.83 9.75
N SER A 145 -9.28 -1.53 10.47
CA SER A 145 -9.37 -0.86 11.77
C SER A 145 -9.75 0.61 11.60
N LEU A 146 -10.70 1.09 12.39
CA LEU A 146 -11.13 2.49 12.43
C LEU A 146 -10.53 3.13 13.68
N VAL A 147 -9.70 4.15 13.51
CA VAL A 147 -8.86 4.69 14.60
C VAL A 147 -9.16 6.17 14.82
N ASP A 148 -9.49 6.53 16.06
CA ASP A 148 -9.41 7.91 16.54
C ASP A 148 -8.39 8.01 17.68
N ARG A 149 -7.24 8.59 17.34
CA ARG A 149 -6.11 8.86 18.24
C ARG A 149 -6.05 10.32 18.71
N SER A 150 -7.10 11.12 18.49
CA SER A 150 -7.11 12.57 18.78
C SER A 150 -6.89 12.92 20.26
N ARG A 151 -7.13 11.98 21.17
CA ARG A 151 -7.00 12.11 22.62
C ARG A 151 -5.81 11.32 23.19
N TYR A 152 -4.80 11.06 22.36
CA TYR A 152 -3.63 10.25 22.70
C TYR A 152 -2.34 10.92 22.24
N ASP A 153 -1.35 11.05 23.13
CA ASP A 153 -0.05 11.69 22.83
C ASP A 153 1.16 10.74 22.93
N GLY A 154 0.89 9.45 23.11
CA GLY A 154 1.93 8.42 23.26
C GLY A 154 2.62 8.07 21.95
N PRO A 155 3.62 7.16 21.99
CA PRO A 155 4.51 6.90 20.86
C PRO A 155 3.79 6.27 19.64
N PHE A 156 2.70 5.53 19.85
CA PHE A 156 1.87 5.03 18.75
C PHE A 156 0.44 4.70 19.17
N LEU A 157 0.27 3.67 20.00
CA LEU A 157 -0.99 3.18 20.56
C LEU A 157 -0.71 2.73 22.00
N PRO A 158 -1.75 2.63 22.86
CA PRO A 158 -1.56 2.19 24.23
C PRO A 158 -0.78 0.88 24.39
N GLY A 159 0.19 0.89 25.30
CA GLY A 159 1.09 -0.22 25.58
C GLY A 159 2.31 -0.33 24.66
N PHE A 160 2.47 0.57 23.67
CA PHE A 160 3.74 0.71 22.94
C PHE A 160 4.69 1.62 23.70
N VAL A 161 5.97 1.27 23.72
CA VAL A 161 7.03 2.14 24.24
C VAL A 161 7.79 2.80 23.10
N ALA A 162 8.32 4.01 23.34
CA ALA A 162 9.19 4.66 22.38
C ALA A 162 10.46 3.82 22.14
N ARG A 163 10.89 3.72 20.88
CA ARG A 163 12.10 3.00 20.49
C ARG A 163 12.86 3.80 19.44
N GLY A 164 14.17 3.91 19.61
CA GLY A 164 15.04 4.54 18.62
C GLY A 164 15.08 3.75 17.30
N PRO A 165 15.66 4.33 16.23
CA PRO A 165 15.80 3.66 14.95
C PRO A 165 16.53 2.31 15.10
N ILE A 166 16.12 1.31 14.31
CA ILE A 166 16.86 0.04 14.21
C ILE A 166 18.21 0.29 13.51
N VAL A 167 18.22 1.14 12.49
CA VAL A 167 19.41 1.58 11.76
C VAL A 167 19.49 3.09 11.82
N ASP A 168 20.58 3.62 12.37
CA ASP A 168 20.83 5.06 12.37
C ASP A 168 21.31 5.52 10.99
N ARG A 169 20.40 6.17 10.25
CA ARG A 169 20.66 6.73 8.92
C ARG A 169 21.16 8.18 8.99
N GLN A 170 21.16 8.82 10.17
CA GLN A 170 21.48 10.24 10.31
C GLN A 170 22.87 10.59 9.77
N PRO A 171 23.94 9.81 10.05
CA PRO A 171 25.26 10.12 9.49
C PRO A 171 25.31 10.10 7.96
N ALA A 172 24.60 9.15 7.32
CA ALA A 172 24.54 9.06 5.85
C ALA A 172 23.70 10.19 5.23
N ILE A 173 22.63 10.62 5.91
CA ILE A 173 21.81 11.76 5.51
C ILE A 173 22.60 13.06 5.61
N ASP A 174 23.30 13.29 6.74
CA ASP A 174 24.10 14.49 6.98
C ASP A 174 25.27 14.63 5.99
N ALA A 175 25.85 13.49 5.58
CA ALA A 175 26.88 13.43 4.55
C ALA A 175 26.34 13.56 3.12
N GLY A 176 25.02 13.66 2.93
CA GLY A 176 24.39 13.72 1.60
C GLY A 176 24.45 12.42 0.80
N LEU A 177 24.76 11.29 1.46
CA LEU A 177 24.86 9.96 0.82
C LEU A 177 23.50 9.27 0.68
N GLN A 178 22.50 9.68 1.45
CA GLN A 178 21.13 9.20 1.33
C GLN A 178 20.14 10.35 1.45
N PRO A 179 18.99 10.29 0.76
CA PRO A 179 17.91 11.23 0.99
C PRO A 179 17.32 11.05 2.41
N LYS A 180 16.85 12.17 2.98
CA LYS A 180 16.21 12.20 4.32
C LYS A 180 15.08 11.17 4.44
N ARG A 181 14.32 10.96 3.36
CA ARG A 181 13.24 9.97 3.27
C ARG A 181 13.25 9.36 1.88
N PHE A 182 12.93 8.07 1.79
CA PHE A 182 12.74 7.38 0.51
C PHE A 182 11.31 7.56 0.00
N PHE A 183 10.34 7.73 0.90
CA PHE A 183 8.94 8.05 0.59
C PHE A 183 8.30 8.74 1.81
N GLN A 184 7.09 9.25 1.67
CA GLN A 184 6.47 10.12 2.68
C GLN A 184 5.04 9.76 3.06
N ALA A 185 4.35 8.92 2.28
CA ALA A 185 2.96 8.55 2.55
C ALA A 185 2.61 7.27 1.77
N VAL A 186 1.55 6.60 2.19
CA VAL A 186 0.86 5.62 1.34
C VAL A 186 -0.01 6.39 0.34
N ASP A 187 0.17 6.15 -0.96
CA ASP A 187 -0.67 6.75 -2.02
C ASP A 187 -1.94 5.93 -2.23
N HIS A 188 -1.80 4.61 -2.33
CA HIS A 188 -2.89 3.67 -2.50
C HIS A 188 -2.47 2.25 -2.09
N VAL A 189 -3.45 1.38 -1.84
CA VAL A 189 -3.25 -0.05 -1.54
C VAL A 189 -4.13 -0.85 -2.48
N VAL A 190 -3.54 -1.82 -3.18
CA VAL A 190 -4.25 -2.61 -4.19
C VAL A 190 -4.65 -3.96 -3.62
N GLY A 191 -5.94 -4.29 -3.73
CA GLY A 191 -6.50 -5.58 -3.32
C GLY A 191 -6.74 -6.50 -4.51
N ASN A 192 -6.25 -7.73 -4.42
CA ASN A 192 -6.62 -8.79 -5.36
C ASN A 192 -7.77 -9.61 -4.78
N VAL A 193 -8.82 -9.81 -5.57
CA VAL A 193 -10.04 -10.54 -5.18
C VAL A 193 -10.36 -11.60 -6.22
N GLU A 194 -11.24 -12.55 -5.87
CA GLU A 194 -11.53 -13.69 -6.74
C GLU A 194 -12.29 -13.29 -8.00
N LEU A 195 -12.18 -14.13 -9.03
CA LEU A 195 -12.88 -13.94 -10.31
C LEU A 195 -14.39 -13.74 -10.11
N GLY A 196 -14.91 -12.64 -10.64
CA GLY A 196 -16.33 -12.27 -10.58
C GLY A 196 -16.74 -11.66 -9.23
N ARG A 197 -15.80 -11.28 -8.37
CA ARG A 197 -16.04 -10.69 -7.05
C ARG A 197 -15.60 -9.22 -6.98
N MET A 198 -14.95 -8.67 -7.99
CA MET A 198 -14.51 -7.27 -7.98
C MET A 198 -15.68 -6.30 -7.74
N ASP A 199 -16.79 -6.48 -8.48
CA ASP A 199 -17.96 -5.61 -8.34
C ASP A 199 -18.64 -5.73 -6.96
N GLU A 200 -18.57 -6.91 -6.32
CA GLU A 200 -19.02 -7.08 -4.95
C GLU A 200 -18.22 -6.21 -3.98
N TRP A 201 -16.90 -6.16 -4.14
CA TRP A 201 -16.02 -5.37 -3.27
C TRP A 201 -16.09 -3.87 -3.58
N VAL A 202 -16.25 -3.48 -4.85
CA VAL A 202 -16.55 -2.09 -5.23
C VAL A 202 -17.85 -1.63 -4.55
N GLU A 203 -18.92 -2.43 -4.64
CA GLU A 203 -20.19 -2.12 -3.97
C GLU A 203 -20.10 -2.18 -2.44
N PHE A 204 -19.23 -3.02 -1.88
CA PHE A 204 -18.91 -2.99 -0.46
C PHE A 204 -18.36 -1.62 -0.06
N TYR A 205 -17.29 -1.13 -0.70
CA TYR A 205 -16.70 0.17 -0.36
C TYR A 205 -17.67 1.33 -0.61
N ARG A 206 -18.47 1.26 -1.68
CA ARG A 206 -19.49 2.27 -1.98
C ARG A 206 -20.56 2.36 -0.89
N ARG A 207 -21.10 1.22 -0.43
CA ARG A 207 -22.18 1.20 0.56
C ARG A 207 -21.67 1.40 1.99
N VAL A 208 -20.56 0.76 2.34
CA VAL A 208 -20.03 0.69 3.72
C VAL A 208 -19.24 1.94 4.08
N MET A 209 -18.50 2.50 3.12
CA MET A 209 -17.59 3.62 3.35
C MET A 209 -17.94 4.84 2.51
N GLY A 210 -19.00 4.81 1.70
CA GLY A 210 -19.37 5.96 0.85
C GLY A 210 -18.35 6.28 -0.25
N PHE A 211 -17.40 5.37 -0.53
CA PHE A 211 -16.37 5.58 -1.53
C PHE A 211 -16.99 5.63 -2.94
N THR A 212 -16.34 6.32 -3.86
CA THR A 212 -16.81 6.46 -5.25
C THR A 212 -15.82 5.87 -6.23
N ASN A 213 -16.32 5.34 -7.34
CA ASN A 213 -15.48 4.88 -8.45
C ASN A 213 -14.70 6.08 -9.01
N MET A 214 -13.39 5.93 -9.07
CA MET A 214 -12.45 6.93 -9.55
C MET A 214 -11.95 6.61 -10.96
N ALA A 215 -11.68 5.33 -11.22
CA ALA A 215 -11.23 4.84 -12.53
C ALA A 215 -11.63 3.38 -12.69
N GLU A 216 -11.82 2.96 -13.94
CA GLU A 216 -12.03 1.56 -14.31
C GLU A 216 -11.14 1.23 -15.50
N PHE A 217 -10.58 0.02 -15.49
CA PHE A 217 -9.70 -0.48 -16.52
C PHE A 217 -10.14 -1.91 -16.88
N ILE A 218 -10.70 -2.06 -18.07
CA ILE A 218 -11.40 -3.28 -18.51
C ILE A 218 -11.06 -3.55 -19.98
N GLY A 219 -10.98 -4.83 -20.36
CA GLY A 219 -10.81 -5.24 -21.75
C GLY A 219 -9.42 -4.89 -22.28
N ASP A 220 -9.36 -4.34 -23.49
CA ASP A 220 -8.11 -4.01 -24.20
C ASP A 220 -7.25 -2.95 -23.47
N ASP A 221 -7.81 -2.27 -22.46
CA ASP A 221 -7.08 -1.34 -21.61
C ASP A 221 -6.01 -2.05 -20.75
N ILE A 222 -6.26 -3.32 -20.38
CA ILE A 222 -5.39 -4.14 -19.52
C ILE A 222 -5.41 -5.59 -20.02
N ALA A 223 -4.87 -5.80 -21.21
CA ALA A 223 -4.56 -7.13 -21.73
C ALA A 223 -3.19 -7.12 -22.39
N THR A 224 -2.40 -8.16 -22.12
CA THR A 224 -1.26 -8.53 -22.96
C THR A 224 -1.73 -9.55 -24.01
N ASP A 225 -0.82 -10.01 -24.86
CA ASP A 225 -1.11 -11.09 -25.80
C ASP A 225 -1.45 -12.43 -25.09
N TYR A 226 -1.13 -12.55 -23.80
CA TYR A 226 -1.17 -13.81 -23.05
C TYR A 226 -2.15 -13.80 -21.88
N SER A 227 -2.19 -12.72 -21.09
CA SER A 227 -3.05 -12.60 -19.91
C SER A 227 -3.76 -11.25 -19.82
N ALA A 228 -4.81 -11.18 -19.00
CA ALA A 228 -5.56 -9.97 -18.74
C ALA A 228 -5.98 -9.87 -17.26
N LEU A 229 -6.37 -8.68 -16.84
CA LEU A 229 -7.09 -8.46 -15.59
C LEU A 229 -8.11 -7.33 -15.73
N MET A 230 -9.00 -7.23 -14.75
CA MET A 230 -9.87 -6.06 -14.61
C MET A 230 -9.52 -5.34 -13.31
N SER A 231 -9.53 -4.01 -13.36
CA SER A 231 -9.24 -3.18 -12.19
C SER A 231 -10.26 -2.06 -12.04
N LYS A 232 -10.80 -1.89 -10.84
CA LYS A 232 -11.66 -0.76 -10.48
C LYS A 232 -11.11 -0.07 -9.26
N VAL A 233 -10.99 1.25 -9.33
CA VAL A 233 -10.46 2.05 -8.22
C VAL A 233 -11.57 2.77 -7.50
N VAL A 234 -11.69 2.51 -6.20
CA VAL A 234 -12.59 3.26 -5.30
C VAL A 234 -11.78 4.21 -4.42
N ALA A 235 -12.32 5.39 -4.13
CA ALA A 235 -11.65 6.38 -3.29
C ALA A 235 -12.62 7.10 -2.35
N ASP A 236 -12.08 7.59 -1.22
CA ASP A 236 -12.82 8.43 -0.28
C ASP A 236 -13.19 9.80 -0.89
N GLY A 237 -14.07 10.55 -0.23
CA GLY A 237 -14.54 11.86 -0.70
C GLY A 237 -13.40 12.88 -0.92
N THR A 238 -12.28 12.75 -0.21
CA THR A 238 -11.10 13.62 -0.36
C THR A 238 -10.02 13.04 -1.28
N ARG A 239 -10.20 11.82 -1.80
CA ARG A 239 -9.25 11.07 -2.64
C ARG A 239 -7.87 10.85 -2.00
N LYS A 240 -7.80 10.89 -0.66
CA LYS A 240 -6.60 10.59 0.13
C LYS A 240 -6.40 9.10 0.36
N VAL A 241 -7.49 8.33 0.36
CA VAL A 241 -7.49 6.88 0.47
C VAL A 241 -8.07 6.32 -0.82
N LYS A 242 -7.30 5.46 -1.47
CA LYS A 242 -7.63 4.87 -2.77
C LYS A 242 -7.35 3.37 -2.69
N PHE A 243 -8.31 2.58 -3.14
CA PHE A 243 -8.21 1.13 -3.22
C PHE A 243 -8.54 0.67 -4.64
N PRO A 244 -7.51 0.48 -5.49
CA PRO A 244 -7.65 -0.36 -6.67
C PRO A 244 -7.99 -1.80 -6.27
N LEU A 245 -9.00 -2.37 -6.91
CA LEU A 245 -9.42 -3.75 -6.73
C LEU A 245 -9.25 -4.46 -8.05
N ASN A 246 -8.49 -5.56 -8.04
CA ASN A 246 -8.22 -6.36 -9.21
C ASN A 246 -8.89 -7.72 -9.11
N GLU A 247 -9.44 -8.21 -10.21
CA GLU A 247 -9.79 -9.61 -10.37
C GLU A 247 -9.13 -10.22 -11.62
N PRO A 248 -8.94 -11.54 -11.66
CA PRO A 248 -8.47 -12.22 -12.86
C PRO A 248 -9.42 -12.00 -14.04
N ALA A 249 -8.89 -12.05 -15.26
CA ALA A 249 -9.70 -12.12 -16.48
C ALA A 249 -9.39 -13.40 -17.26
N VAL A 250 -10.44 -13.98 -17.87
CA VAL A 250 -10.31 -15.20 -18.68
C VAL A 250 -9.44 -14.91 -19.90
N SER A 251 -8.31 -15.61 -20.01
CA SER A 251 -7.31 -15.42 -21.07
C SER A 251 -6.60 -16.75 -21.41
N GLN A 252 -5.67 -16.74 -22.36
CA GLN A 252 -4.98 -17.96 -22.82
C GLN A 252 -4.01 -18.52 -21.76
N ARG A 253 -3.39 -17.63 -20.99
CA ARG A 253 -2.45 -17.94 -19.91
C ARG A 253 -3.05 -17.56 -18.57
N LYS A 254 -2.40 -18.02 -17.50
CA LYS A 254 -2.87 -17.73 -16.16
C LYS A 254 -2.64 -16.25 -15.82
N SER A 255 -3.66 -15.56 -15.34
CA SER A 255 -3.52 -14.17 -14.89
C SER A 255 -2.58 -14.10 -13.68
N GLN A 256 -1.75 -13.06 -13.59
CA GLN A 256 -0.95 -12.81 -12.37
C GLN A 256 -1.81 -12.64 -11.11
N ILE A 257 -3.09 -12.29 -11.27
CA ILE A 257 -4.03 -12.20 -10.15
C ILE A 257 -4.38 -13.60 -9.65
N ASP A 258 -4.52 -14.58 -10.55
CA ASP A 258 -4.65 -16.00 -10.16
C ASP A 258 -3.36 -16.53 -9.52
N GLU A 259 -2.18 -16.14 -10.01
CA GLU A 259 -0.90 -16.46 -9.34
C GLU A 259 -0.91 -15.93 -7.90
N TYR A 260 -1.25 -14.65 -7.71
CA TYR A 260 -1.38 -14.08 -6.37
C TYR A 260 -2.35 -14.87 -5.49
N LEU A 261 -3.58 -15.14 -5.97
CA LEU A 261 -4.62 -15.80 -5.17
C LEU A 261 -4.20 -17.22 -4.76
N GLU A 262 -3.50 -17.94 -5.62
CA GLU A 262 -2.97 -19.27 -5.30
C GLU A 262 -1.88 -19.20 -4.22
N PHE A 263 -0.86 -18.37 -4.40
CA PHE A 263 0.29 -18.33 -3.48
C PHE A 263 -0.02 -17.59 -2.17
N TYR A 264 -0.96 -16.65 -2.19
CA TYR A 264 -1.48 -16.01 -1.00
C TYR A 264 -2.52 -16.89 -0.30
N GLY A 265 -3.20 -17.80 -1.01
CA GLY A 265 -4.26 -18.63 -0.44
C GLY A 265 -5.60 -17.89 -0.25
N GLY A 266 -5.94 -16.97 -1.17
CA GLY A 266 -7.17 -16.19 -1.19
C GLY A 266 -6.95 -14.69 -1.46
N PRO A 267 -8.00 -13.86 -1.31
CA PRO A 267 -7.89 -12.41 -1.49
C PRO A 267 -6.98 -11.73 -0.46
N GLY A 268 -6.40 -10.59 -0.84
CA GLY A 268 -5.59 -9.77 0.04
C GLY A 268 -4.94 -8.59 -0.66
N ALA A 269 -4.18 -7.80 0.09
CA ALA A 269 -3.44 -6.67 -0.46
C ALA A 269 -2.21 -7.16 -1.26
N GLN A 270 -2.22 -6.88 -2.56
CA GLN A 270 -1.14 -7.22 -3.48
C GLN A 270 0.04 -6.25 -3.35
N HIS A 271 -0.23 -4.96 -3.43
CA HIS A 271 0.85 -3.98 -3.33
C HIS A 271 0.43 -2.69 -2.64
N VAL A 272 1.46 -2.02 -2.13
CA VAL A 272 1.34 -0.71 -1.50
C VAL A 272 2.14 0.29 -2.32
N ALA A 273 1.46 1.29 -2.85
CA ALA A 273 2.13 2.42 -3.46
C ALA A 273 2.50 3.44 -2.39
N VAL A 274 3.78 3.83 -2.38
CA VAL A 274 4.33 4.83 -1.47
C VAL A 274 4.76 6.07 -2.24
N ALA A 275 4.20 7.21 -1.84
CA ALA A 275 4.46 8.48 -2.50
C ALA A 275 5.84 9.02 -2.12
N THR A 276 6.62 9.46 -3.09
CA THR A 276 7.91 10.16 -2.91
C THR A 276 7.93 11.49 -3.67
N ASN A 277 8.76 12.42 -3.21
CA ASN A 277 9.03 13.69 -3.91
C ASN A 277 10.31 13.62 -4.76
N ASP A 278 11.09 12.55 -4.63
CA ASP A 278 12.31 12.35 -5.41
C ASP A 278 12.54 10.87 -5.71
N ILE A 279 11.76 10.32 -6.63
CA ILE A 279 11.81 8.91 -7.03
C ILE A 279 13.18 8.48 -7.53
N ILE A 280 13.94 9.37 -8.19
CA ILE A 280 15.30 9.08 -8.66
C ILE A 280 16.21 8.78 -7.48
N ALA A 281 16.28 9.68 -6.49
CA ALA A 281 17.10 9.49 -5.31
C ALA A 281 16.62 8.30 -4.47
N SER A 282 15.30 8.11 -4.34
CA SER A 282 14.69 7.00 -3.62
C SER A 282 15.07 5.65 -4.25
N VAL A 283 14.93 5.51 -5.57
CA VAL A 283 15.25 4.27 -6.28
C VAL A 283 16.74 3.96 -6.19
N ASP A 284 17.61 4.96 -6.35
CA ASP A 284 19.06 4.76 -6.23
C ASP A 284 19.44 4.29 -4.81
N ALA A 285 18.86 4.91 -3.78
CA ALA A 285 19.12 4.53 -2.40
C ALA A 285 18.56 3.15 -2.03
N MET A 286 17.35 2.82 -2.52
CA MET A 286 16.73 1.51 -2.30
C MET A 286 17.51 0.39 -3.03
N ARG A 287 17.96 0.62 -4.26
CA ARG A 287 18.83 -0.32 -4.99
C ARG A 287 20.18 -0.52 -4.28
N ALA A 288 20.80 0.56 -3.80
CA ALA A 288 22.04 0.46 -3.04
C ALA A 288 21.87 -0.33 -1.73
N ALA A 289 20.65 -0.35 -1.17
CA ALA A 289 20.29 -1.15 0.00
C ALA A 289 19.80 -2.56 -0.34
N GLY A 290 19.85 -2.97 -1.61
CA GLY A 290 19.53 -4.32 -2.07
C GLY A 290 18.08 -4.56 -2.49
N VAL A 291 17.25 -3.52 -2.63
CA VAL A 291 15.89 -3.68 -3.19
C VAL A 291 15.97 -3.95 -4.69
N GLU A 292 15.36 -5.05 -5.11
CA GLU A 292 15.17 -5.38 -6.52
C GLU A 292 13.88 -4.74 -7.04
N PHE A 293 13.95 -4.21 -8.26
CA PHE A 293 12.81 -3.64 -8.97
C PHE A 293 12.51 -4.47 -10.21
N LEU A 294 11.24 -4.46 -10.66
CA LEU A 294 10.85 -5.04 -11.92
C LEU A 294 11.61 -4.37 -13.07
N ASP A 295 11.92 -5.15 -14.09
CA ASP A 295 12.63 -4.65 -15.27
C ASP A 295 11.66 -4.27 -16.39
N THR A 296 11.96 -3.17 -17.07
CA THR A 296 11.21 -2.65 -18.21
C THR A 296 12.11 -2.60 -19.44
N PRO A 297 11.67 -3.13 -20.59
CA PRO A 297 12.49 -3.16 -21.78
C PRO A 297 12.79 -1.73 -22.26
N ASP A 298 13.98 -1.54 -22.81
CA ASP A 298 14.43 -0.24 -23.31
C ASP A 298 13.51 0.32 -24.40
N SER A 299 12.84 -0.56 -25.15
CA SER A 299 11.86 -0.21 -26.18
C SER A 299 10.69 0.63 -25.66
N TYR A 300 10.30 0.48 -24.39
CA TYR A 300 9.29 1.33 -23.77
C TYR A 300 9.71 2.81 -23.80
N TYR A 301 10.98 3.09 -23.45
CA TYR A 301 11.53 4.45 -23.41
C TYR A 301 11.85 5.00 -24.79
N ASP A 302 12.10 4.11 -25.75
CA ASP A 302 12.45 4.47 -27.12
C ASP A 302 11.22 4.68 -28.01
N ASP A 303 10.02 4.37 -27.50
CA ASP A 303 8.74 4.58 -28.18
C ASP A 303 8.51 6.09 -28.49
N PRO A 304 8.42 6.47 -29.78
CA PRO A 304 8.13 7.84 -30.17
C PRO A 304 6.78 8.36 -29.66
N GLU A 305 5.77 7.49 -29.52
CA GLU A 305 4.44 7.88 -29.05
C GLU A 305 4.49 8.24 -27.56
N LEU A 306 5.16 7.43 -26.74
CA LEU A 306 5.44 7.77 -25.35
C LEU A 306 6.18 9.11 -25.25
N ARG A 307 7.29 9.27 -25.97
CA ARG A 307 8.12 10.49 -25.94
C ARG A 307 7.33 11.73 -26.34
N ALA A 308 6.45 11.63 -27.34
CA ALA A 308 5.59 12.72 -27.75
C ALA A 308 4.53 13.06 -26.69
N ARG A 309 3.96 12.04 -26.02
CA ARG A 309 2.88 12.20 -25.04
C ARG A 309 3.36 12.75 -23.70
N ILE A 310 4.53 12.35 -23.21
CA ILE A 310 4.98 12.74 -21.86
C ILE A 310 5.46 14.20 -21.77
N GLY A 311 5.76 14.86 -22.88
CA GLY A 311 6.22 16.25 -22.90
C GLY A 311 7.43 16.50 -21.98
N GLU A 312 7.47 17.67 -21.35
CA GLU A 312 8.52 18.01 -20.37
C GLU A 312 8.19 17.44 -18.99
N VAL A 313 9.08 16.60 -18.47
CA VAL A 313 9.02 16.03 -17.12
C VAL A 313 10.29 16.39 -16.36
N ARG A 314 10.29 16.29 -15.02
CA ARG A 314 11.37 16.83 -14.18
C ARG A 314 12.76 16.22 -14.43
N ALA A 315 12.83 15.08 -15.11
CA ALA A 315 14.07 14.38 -15.40
C ALA A 315 14.09 13.90 -16.86
N PRO A 316 15.25 13.92 -17.53
CA PRO A 316 15.36 13.37 -18.88
C PRO A 316 14.90 11.92 -18.92
N ILE A 317 14.21 11.52 -20.00
CA ILE A 317 13.73 10.14 -20.16
C ILE A 317 14.87 9.12 -20.07
N GLU A 318 16.09 9.50 -20.45
CA GLU A 318 17.28 8.64 -20.33
C GLU A 318 17.66 8.35 -18.86
N GLU A 319 17.45 9.30 -17.94
CA GLU A 319 17.67 9.07 -16.50
C GLU A 319 16.59 8.14 -15.91
N LEU A 320 15.36 8.21 -16.44
CA LEU A 320 14.27 7.30 -16.11
C LEU A 320 14.55 5.89 -16.65
N LYS A 321 14.97 5.79 -17.92
CA LYS A 321 15.38 4.56 -18.61
C LYS A 321 16.48 3.83 -17.86
N LYS A 322 17.55 4.52 -17.49
CA LYS A 322 18.65 3.96 -16.69
C LYS A 322 18.16 3.30 -15.40
N ARG A 323 17.08 3.84 -14.83
CA ARG A 323 16.51 3.38 -13.56
C ARG A 323 15.26 2.52 -13.71
N LYS A 324 14.80 2.25 -14.93
CA LYS A 324 13.56 1.51 -15.19
C LYS A 324 12.34 2.16 -14.51
N ILE A 325 12.36 3.49 -14.38
CA ILE A 325 11.22 4.27 -13.86
C ILE A 325 10.25 4.53 -15.02
N LEU A 326 9.00 4.14 -14.87
CA LEU A 326 7.92 4.37 -15.82
C LEU A 326 7.41 5.82 -15.70
N VAL A 327 6.88 6.36 -16.80
CA VAL A 327 6.34 7.72 -16.87
C VAL A 327 5.03 7.73 -17.64
N ASP A 328 3.99 8.33 -17.06
CA ASP A 328 2.72 8.54 -17.74
C ASP A 328 2.23 9.97 -17.55
N ARG A 329 1.44 10.47 -18.51
CA ARG A 329 0.84 11.80 -18.47
C ARG A 329 -0.67 11.74 -18.70
N ASP A 330 -1.41 12.43 -17.86
CA ASP A 330 -2.83 12.71 -17.99
C ASP A 330 -3.08 14.22 -18.23
N GLU A 331 -4.35 14.63 -18.23
CA GLU A 331 -4.77 16.01 -18.48
C GLU A 331 -4.32 16.99 -17.38
N ASP A 332 -4.14 16.50 -16.15
CA ASP A 332 -3.81 17.31 -14.97
C ASP A 332 -2.29 17.39 -14.74
N GLY A 333 -1.53 16.42 -15.24
CA GLY A 333 -0.08 16.41 -15.10
C GLY A 333 0.55 15.06 -15.45
N TYR A 334 1.69 14.75 -14.86
CA TYR A 334 2.37 13.47 -15.09
C TYR A 334 2.72 12.78 -13.78
N LEU A 335 3.03 11.49 -13.88
CA LEU A 335 3.46 10.68 -12.76
C LEU A 335 4.66 9.82 -13.17
N LEU A 336 5.48 9.48 -12.19
CA LEU A 336 6.60 8.56 -12.30
C LEU A 336 6.33 7.38 -11.38
N GLN A 337 6.55 6.16 -11.85
CA GLN A 337 6.27 4.92 -11.10
C GLN A 337 7.37 3.90 -11.28
N ILE A 338 7.59 3.07 -10.26
CA ILE A 338 8.42 1.86 -10.38
C ILE A 338 7.99 0.86 -9.32
N PHE A 339 8.07 -0.42 -9.65
CA PHE A 339 7.59 -1.50 -8.80
C PHE A 339 8.76 -2.36 -8.33
N THR A 340 8.76 -2.72 -7.05
CA THR A 340 9.70 -3.70 -6.52
C THR A 340 9.35 -5.08 -7.06
N LYS A 341 10.31 -6.01 -7.06
CA LYS A 341 9.97 -7.43 -7.01
C LYS A 341 9.18 -7.74 -5.71
N PRO A 342 8.51 -8.90 -5.61
CA PRO A 342 7.94 -9.36 -4.34
C PRO A 342 8.96 -9.26 -3.20
N VAL A 343 8.52 -8.79 -2.03
CA VAL A 343 9.42 -8.61 -0.85
C VAL A 343 9.60 -9.89 -0.04
N GLN A 344 9.13 -11.02 -0.58
CA GLN A 344 9.27 -12.37 -0.07
C GLN A 344 9.30 -13.36 -1.24
N ASP A 345 9.59 -14.62 -0.97
CA ASP A 345 9.69 -15.65 -2.02
C ASP A 345 8.33 -15.95 -2.69
N ARG A 346 7.23 -15.82 -1.94
CA ARG A 346 5.89 -15.93 -2.53
C ARG A 346 5.63 -14.74 -3.45
N PRO A 347 5.11 -14.93 -4.68
CA PRO A 347 4.79 -13.86 -5.62
C PRO A 347 3.51 -13.11 -5.21
N THR A 348 3.53 -12.51 -4.02
CA THR A 348 2.37 -11.88 -3.39
C THR A 348 2.60 -10.39 -3.15
N VAL A 349 3.09 -10.00 -1.97
CA VAL A 349 3.23 -8.59 -1.59
C VAL A 349 4.46 -7.95 -2.26
N PHE A 350 4.25 -6.82 -2.93
CA PHE A 350 5.31 -5.93 -3.45
C PHE A 350 4.97 -4.45 -3.20
N PHE A 351 5.86 -3.55 -3.59
CA PHE A 351 5.67 -2.11 -3.40
C PHE A 351 5.80 -1.36 -4.72
N GLU A 352 5.09 -0.24 -4.81
CA GLU A 352 5.25 0.75 -5.87
C GLU A 352 5.83 2.03 -5.25
N LEU A 353 6.83 2.64 -5.88
CA LEU A 353 7.17 4.03 -5.61
C LEU A 353 6.48 4.88 -6.65
N ILE A 354 5.78 5.92 -6.20
CA ILE A 354 5.07 6.85 -7.08
C ILE A 354 5.45 8.30 -6.75
N GLU A 355 5.73 9.08 -7.78
CA GLU A 355 5.94 10.53 -7.68
C GLU A 355 4.97 11.24 -8.61
N ARG A 356 4.10 12.08 -8.05
CA ARG A 356 3.03 12.78 -8.79
C ARG A 356 3.41 14.23 -9.02
N HIS A 357 3.25 14.70 -10.25
CA HIS A 357 3.36 16.09 -10.66
C HIS A 357 2.04 16.54 -11.27
N GLY A 358 1.07 16.85 -10.40
CA GLY A 358 -0.30 17.26 -10.80
C GLY A 358 -1.24 16.08 -11.10
N SER A 359 -0.71 15.00 -11.69
CA SER A 359 -1.52 13.84 -12.09
C SER A 359 -2.26 13.17 -10.93
N LEU A 360 -3.57 12.97 -11.14
CA LEU A 360 -4.47 12.25 -10.24
C LEU A 360 -4.72 10.80 -10.67
N GLY A 361 -4.27 10.40 -11.86
CA GLY A 361 -4.48 9.06 -12.42
C GLY A 361 -3.64 7.95 -11.79
N PHE A 362 -3.65 6.77 -12.42
CA PHE A 362 -2.90 5.58 -11.97
C PHE A 362 -1.85 5.11 -13.00
N GLY A 363 -1.64 5.89 -14.05
CA GLY A 363 -0.66 5.57 -15.09
C GLY A 363 -1.22 4.57 -16.09
N LYS A 364 -2.40 4.83 -16.68
CA LYS A 364 -3.05 3.93 -17.66
C LYS A 364 -2.06 3.44 -18.72
N GLY A 365 -1.21 4.33 -19.23
CA GLY A 365 -0.20 3.98 -20.24
C GLY A 365 0.97 3.14 -19.70
N ASN A 366 1.22 3.17 -18.39
CA ASN A 366 2.24 2.36 -17.74
C ASN A 366 1.76 0.93 -17.46
N PHE A 367 0.46 0.71 -17.30
CA PHE A 367 -0.08 -0.61 -16.93
C PHE A 367 0.37 -1.70 -17.89
N LYS A 368 0.32 -1.49 -19.21
CA LYS A 368 0.79 -2.50 -20.17
C LYS A 368 2.25 -2.89 -19.93
N ALA A 369 3.15 -1.91 -19.81
CA ALA A 369 4.57 -2.16 -19.57
C ALA A 369 4.84 -2.83 -18.23
N LEU A 370 4.06 -2.48 -17.19
CA LEU A 370 4.08 -3.14 -15.89
C LEU A 370 3.62 -4.60 -16.00
N PHE A 371 2.53 -4.86 -16.71
CA PHE A 371 1.99 -6.20 -16.88
C PHE A 371 2.94 -7.13 -17.60
N GLU A 372 3.52 -6.67 -18.71
CA GLU A 372 4.55 -7.42 -19.40
C GLU A 372 5.77 -7.69 -18.49
N ALA A 373 6.10 -6.77 -17.57
CA ALA A 373 7.18 -6.99 -16.59
C ALA A 373 6.83 -8.04 -15.54
N ILE A 374 5.61 -8.03 -15.01
CA ILE A 374 5.14 -9.03 -14.05
C ILE A 374 5.00 -10.40 -14.72
N GLU A 375 4.48 -10.46 -15.95
CA GLU A 375 4.36 -11.71 -16.72
C GLU A 375 5.71 -12.37 -16.99
N ARG A 376 6.74 -11.58 -17.34
CA ARG A 376 8.11 -12.11 -17.47
C ARG A 376 8.58 -12.78 -16.19
N GLU A 377 8.32 -12.16 -15.03
CA GLU A 377 8.66 -12.74 -13.73
C GLU A 377 7.80 -13.98 -13.42
N GLN A 378 6.52 -14.00 -13.82
CA GLN A 378 5.63 -15.15 -13.69
C GLN A 378 6.10 -16.33 -14.56
N GLU A 379 6.58 -16.07 -15.78
CA GLU A 379 7.17 -17.07 -16.67
C GLU A 379 8.45 -17.65 -16.07
N LEU A 380 9.33 -16.81 -15.49
CA LEU A 380 10.53 -17.26 -14.77
C LEU A 380 10.21 -18.16 -13.58
N ARG A 381 9.05 -17.98 -12.94
CA ARG A 381 8.54 -18.84 -11.86
C ARG A 381 7.85 -20.11 -12.38
N GLY A 382 7.60 -20.22 -13.69
CA GLY A 382 6.89 -21.35 -14.30
C GLY A 382 5.37 -21.32 -14.13
N ASN A 383 4.80 -20.12 -13.90
CA ASN A 383 3.40 -19.93 -13.52
C ASN A 383 2.53 -19.27 -14.61
N LEU A 384 3.05 -19.03 -15.82
CA LEU A 384 2.37 -18.32 -16.93
C LEU A 384 1.60 -19.24 -17.88
#